data_AF-A0A420DY55-F1
#
_entry.id   AF-A0A420DY55-F1
#
_cell.length_a   1.000
_cell.length_b   1.000
_cell.length_c   1.000
_cell.angle_alpha   90.00
_cell.angle_beta   90.00
_cell.angle_gamma   90.00
#
_symmetry.space_group_name_H-M   'P 1'
#
loop_
_entity.id
_entity.type
_entity.pdbx_description
1 polymer ?
#
loop_
_entity_poly.entity_id
_entity_poly.type
_entity_poly.pdbx_seq_one_letter_code
_entity_poly.pdbx_strand_id
1 'polypeptide(L)'
;MEIVFIFFLILLFGIVLFLSYKIVKWVIARKGRVVGVVSILFVTIVSVTIYQLFFVKMEFIQSNVYPNLYLVKNEIKNRDSLNNIIKKIVVEKIDLNFIDNGKKYIENTHKAPYAALAFYNYSKSSRLSIFQDYGTTYFIDHEEDLGGFSVEDLSMYQNEKLAIFNIRLYKNDSTQHYGLLEYYEKGDVVKIDTIILQKKINLK
;
A
#
# COMPACT_ATOMS: atom_id res chain seq x y z
N MET A 1 30.65 -20.17 18.54
CA MET A 1 30.92 -19.08 17.58
C MET A 1 30.14 -17.80 17.89
N GLU A 2 28.94 -17.90 18.47
CA GLU A 2 28.09 -16.75 18.81
C GLU A 2 28.71 -15.77 19.84
N ILE A 3 29.37 -16.28 20.90
CA ILE A 3 29.98 -15.43 21.94
C ILE A 3 31.10 -14.54 21.35
N VAL A 4 31.95 -15.09 20.49
CA VAL A 4 33.03 -14.33 19.84
C VAL A 4 32.47 -13.23 18.93
N PHE A 5 31.36 -13.51 18.25
CA PHE A 5 30.67 -12.54 17.41
C PHE A 5 30.06 -11.38 18.22
N ILE A 6 29.50 -11.67 19.40
CA ILE A 6 28.96 -10.64 20.30
C ILE A 6 30.09 -9.71 20.80
N PHE A 7 31.23 -10.27 21.21
CA PHE A 7 32.38 -9.46 21.62
C PHE A 7 32.91 -8.59 20.48
N PHE A 8 32.94 -9.11 19.25
CA PHE A 8 33.31 -8.34 18.06
C PHE A 8 32.35 -7.17 17.81
N LEU A 9 31.03 -7.38 17.94
CA LEU A 9 30.02 -6.32 17.78
C LEU A 9 30.16 -5.23 18.84
N ILE A 10 30.42 -5.59 20.09
CA ILE A 10 30.62 -4.62 21.19
C ILE A 10 31.87 -3.77 20.91
N LEU A 11 32.95 -4.38 20.46
CA LEU A 11 34.18 -3.68 20.11
C LEU A 11 33.97 -2.74 18.91
N LEU A 12 33.27 -3.21 17.87
CA LEU A 12 32.90 -2.40 16.70
C LEU A 12 32.05 -1.19 17.13
N PHE A 13 31.07 -1.40 18.01
CA PHE A 13 30.23 -0.33 18.53
C PHE A 13 31.04 0.72 19.30
N GLY A 14 31.98 0.29 20.14
CA GLY A 14 32.91 1.18 20.85
C GLY A 14 33.75 2.04 19.90
N ILE A 15 34.27 1.45 18.81
CA ILE A 15 35.02 2.18 17.79
C ILE A 15 34.14 3.22 17.09
N VAL A 16 32.90 2.87 16.74
CA VAL A 16 31.94 3.79 16.10
C VAL A 16 31.63 4.98 17.01
N LEU A 17 31.41 4.75 18.31
CA LEU A 17 31.18 5.81 19.28
C LEU A 17 32.40 6.72 19.46
N PHE A 18 33.60 6.15 19.49
CA PHE A 18 34.83 6.95 19.60
C PHE A 18 35.03 7.84 18.37
N LEU A 19 34.81 7.30 17.17
CA LEU A 19 34.92 8.04 15.92
C LEU A 19 33.87 9.16 15.82
N SER A 20 32.61 8.88 16.20
CA SER A 20 31.55 9.89 16.18
C SER A 20 31.85 11.05 17.13
N TYR A 21 32.31 10.77 18.36
CA TYR A 21 32.76 11.79 19.30
C TYR A 21 33.88 12.65 18.72
N LYS A 22 34.88 12.03 18.09
CA LYS A 22 36.02 12.74 17.48
C LYS A 22 35.58 13.67 16.35
N ILE A 23 34.64 13.22 15.52
CA ILE A 23 34.05 14.01 14.44
C ILE A 23 33.28 15.21 15.02
N VAL A 24 32.40 14.99 16.00
CA VAL A 24 31.63 16.06 16.65
C VAL A 24 32.56 17.12 17.25
N LYS A 25 33.59 16.69 17.99
CA LYS A 25 34.59 17.59 18.57
C LYS A 25 35.33 18.41 17.51
N TRP A 26 35.69 17.78 16.38
CA TRP A 26 36.37 18.43 15.27
C TRP A 26 35.50 19.48 14.55
N VAL A 27 34.20 19.21 14.41
CA VAL A 27 33.22 20.13 13.83
C VAL A 27 33.04 21.35 14.75
N ILE A 28 32.83 21.13 16.05
CA ILE A 28 32.60 22.22 17.03
C ILE A 28 33.82 23.12 17.20
N ALA A 29 35.03 22.59 16.99
CA ALA A 29 36.28 23.32 17.18
C ALA A 29 36.44 24.59 16.30
N ARG A 30 35.68 24.74 15.20
CA ARG A 30 35.70 25.95 14.37
C ARG A 30 34.29 26.37 13.95
N LYS A 31 33.93 27.63 14.23
CA LYS A 31 32.63 28.22 13.84
C LYS A 31 32.32 28.01 12.34
N GLY A 32 33.30 28.17 11.45
CA GLY A 32 33.11 27.95 10.01
C GLY A 32 32.72 26.51 9.63
N ARG A 33 33.23 25.50 10.37
CA ARG A 33 32.86 24.09 10.13
C ARG A 33 31.45 23.80 10.61
N VAL A 34 31.06 24.35 11.76
CA VAL A 34 29.69 24.25 12.28
C VAL A 34 28.70 24.83 11.26
N VAL A 35 28.96 26.04 10.76
CA VAL A 35 28.11 26.67 9.74
C VAL A 35 28.02 25.83 8.47
N GLY A 36 29.15 25.27 8.00
CA GLY A 36 29.16 24.38 6.83
C GLY A 36 28.33 23.11 7.04
N VAL A 37 28.49 22.42 8.16
CA VAL A 37 27.72 21.20 8.48
C VAL A 37 26.23 21.50 8.60
N VAL A 38 25.85 22.57 9.30
CA VAL A 38 24.44 22.99 9.43
C VAL A 38 23.83 23.33 8.07
N SER A 39 24.59 24.02 7.21
CA SER A 39 24.12 24.35 5.85
C SER A 39 23.88 23.10 5.01
N ILE A 40 24.78 22.12 5.05
CA ILE A 40 24.61 20.83 4.36
C ILE A 40 23.39 20.09 4.91
N LEU A 41 23.21 20.06 6.22
CA LEU A 41 22.09 19.39 6.87
C LEU A 41 20.76 20.02 6.44
N PHE A 42 20.70 21.36 6.41
CA PHE A 42 19.55 22.11 5.92
C PHE A 42 19.24 21.81 4.46
N VAL A 43 20.24 21.86 3.56
CA VAL A 43 20.05 21.53 2.14
C VAL A 43 19.55 20.09 1.97
N THR A 44 20.09 19.15 2.73
CA THR A 44 19.67 17.74 2.70
C THR A 44 18.20 17.60 3.12
N ILE A 45 17.80 18.24 4.22
CA ILE A 45 16.40 18.22 4.69
C ILE A 45 15.47 18.79 3.63
N VAL A 46 15.77 19.98 3.09
CA VAL A 46 14.94 20.61 2.06
C VAL A 46 14.84 19.73 0.81
N SER A 47 15.95 19.15 0.38
CA SER A 47 15.98 18.24 -0.78
C SER A 47 15.11 17.00 -0.56
N VAL A 48 15.18 16.40 0.62
CA VAL A 48 14.34 15.24 0.98
C VAL A 48 12.86 15.62 1.04
N THR A 49 12.53 16.78 1.62
CA THR A 49 11.14 17.26 1.69
C THR A 49 10.58 17.52 0.28
N ILE A 50 11.35 18.17 -0.60
CA ILE A 50 10.95 18.38 -2.01
C ILE A 50 10.75 17.04 -2.71
N TYR A 51 11.69 16.10 -2.54
CA TYR A 51 11.57 14.77 -3.11
C TYR A 51 10.28 14.05 -2.67
N GLN A 52 10.00 14.07 -1.37
CA GLN A 52 8.81 13.43 -0.80
C GLN A 52 7.50 14.07 -1.24
N LEU A 53 7.46 15.40 -1.40
CA LEU A 53 6.23 16.11 -1.77
C LEU A 53 5.94 16.07 -3.27
N PHE A 54 6.98 16.13 -4.11
CA PHE A 54 6.81 16.32 -5.56
C PHE A 54 7.15 15.08 -6.40
N PHE A 55 8.05 14.22 -5.92
CA PHE A 55 8.59 13.12 -6.73
C PHE A 55 8.12 11.73 -6.27
N VAL A 56 7.73 11.58 -5.01
CA VAL A 56 7.10 10.35 -4.53
C VAL A 56 5.70 10.27 -5.12
N LYS A 57 5.57 9.44 -6.16
CA LYS A 57 4.30 9.19 -6.84
C LYS A 57 3.53 8.08 -6.13
N MET A 58 2.22 8.24 -6.09
CA MET A 58 1.31 7.17 -5.68
C MET A 58 1.34 6.05 -6.71
N GLU A 59 1.45 4.81 -6.24
CA GLU A 59 1.55 3.62 -7.07
C GLU A 59 0.50 2.59 -6.64
N PHE A 60 -0.13 1.95 -7.62
CA PHE A 60 -1.02 0.81 -7.38
C PHE A 60 -0.28 -0.47 -7.76
N ILE A 61 -0.02 -1.32 -6.77
CA ILE A 61 0.69 -2.59 -6.94
C ILE A 61 -0.35 -3.70 -6.89
N GLN A 62 -0.56 -4.37 -8.01
CA GLN A 62 -1.43 -5.54 -8.05
C GLN A 62 -0.72 -6.74 -7.41
N SER A 63 -1.45 -7.55 -6.65
CA SER A 63 -0.93 -8.83 -6.17
C SER A 63 -0.71 -9.82 -7.33
N ASN A 64 0.38 -10.57 -7.27
CA ASN A 64 0.68 -11.66 -8.19
C ASN A 64 -0.16 -12.92 -7.89
N VAL A 65 -0.65 -13.03 -6.65
CA VAL A 65 -1.44 -14.17 -6.16
C VAL A 65 -2.94 -13.89 -6.26
N TYR A 66 -3.36 -12.66 -5.95
CA TYR A 66 -4.75 -12.23 -5.96
C TYR A 66 -4.97 -11.17 -7.03
N PRO A 67 -5.46 -11.53 -8.23
CA PRO A 67 -5.64 -10.57 -9.31
C PRO A 67 -6.66 -9.46 -8.98
N ASN A 68 -7.49 -9.65 -7.96
CA ASN A 68 -8.47 -8.71 -7.46
C ASN A 68 -7.94 -7.76 -6.37
N LEU A 69 -6.71 -7.93 -5.90
CA LEU A 69 -6.12 -7.17 -4.81
C LEU A 69 -5.11 -6.14 -5.34
N TYR A 70 -5.26 -4.89 -4.90
CA TYR A 70 -4.36 -3.79 -5.18
C TYR A 70 -3.87 -3.16 -3.88
N LEU A 71 -2.56 -2.97 -3.77
CA LEU A 71 -1.91 -2.25 -2.69
C LEU A 71 -1.53 -0.85 -3.15
N VAL A 72 -1.96 0.16 -2.40
CA VAL A 72 -1.72 1.58 -2.70
C VAL A 72 -0.49 2.03 -1.93
N LYS A 73 0.59 2.33 -2.64
CA LYS A 73 1.83 2.82 -2.06
C LYS A 73 1.92 4.33 -2.21
N ASN A 74 2.42 5.00 -1.17
CA ASN A 74 2.53 6.46 -1.09
C ASN A 74 1.17 7.14 -1.33
N GLU A 75 0.16 6.74 -0.57
CA GLU A 75 -1.18 7.31 -0.71
C GLU A 75 -1.20 8.84 -0.61
N ILE A 76 -2.04 9.46 -1.43
CA ILE A 76 -2.29 10.90 -1.37
C ILE A 76 -3.13 11.15 -0.12
N LYS A 77 -2.67 12.03 0.79
CA LYS A 77 -3.39 12.37 2.02
C LYS A 77 -4.79 12.95 1.77
N ASN A 78 -5.01 13.58 0.62
CA ASN A 78 -6.33 14.06 0.21
C ASN A 78 -7.23 12.86 -0.18
N ARG A 79 -8.19 12.56 0.69
CA ARG A 79 -9.10 11.41 0.55
C ARG A 79 -9.99 11.49 -0.68
N ASP A 80 -10.51 12.66 -1.03
CA ASP A 80 -11.34 12.81 -2.23
C ASP A 80 -10.58 12.48 -3.50
N SER A 81 -9.31 12.91 -3.58
CA SER A 81 -8.42 12.62 -4.71
C SER A 81 -8.12 11.13 -4.80
N LEU A 82 -7.80 10.48 -3.68
CA LEU A 82 -7.58 9.03 -3.62
C LEU A 82 -8.83 8.27 -4.07
N ASN A 83 -10.00 8.62 -3.51
CA ASN A 83 -11.27 7.97 -3.82
C ASN A 83 -11.63 8.08 -5.30
N ASN A 84 -11.38 9.25 -5.91
CA ASN A 84 -11.58 9.47 -7.35
C ASN A 84 -10.66 8.62 -8.21
N ILE A 85 -9.39 8.45 -7.81
CA ILE A 85 -8.44 7.61 -8.55
C ILE A 85 -8.81 6.13 -8.44
N ILE A 86 -9.15 5.66 -7.24
CA ILE A 86 -9.66 4.28 -7.02
C ILE A 86 -10.89 4.04 -7.90
N LYS A 87 -11.85 4.96 -7.90
CA LYS A 87 -13.05 4.87 -8.74
C LYS A 87 -12.71 4.75 -10.23
N LYS A 88 -11.74 5.55 -10.70
CA LYS A 88 -11.29 5.50 -12.10
C LYS A 88 -10.70 4.14 -12.45
N ILE A 89 -9.87 3.56 -11.57
CA ILE A 89 -9.30 2.22 -11.76
C ILE A 89 -10.40 1.17 -11.80
N VAL A 90 -11.36 1.23 -10.88
CA VAL A 90 -12.50 0.32 -10.84
C VAL A 90 -13.28 0.36 -12.15
N VAL A 91 -13.66 1.55 -12.63
CA VAL A 91 -14.38 1.72 -13.91
C VAL A 91 -13.58 1.17 -15.08
N GLU A 92 -12.28 1.48 -15.17
CA GLU A 92 -11.41 0.99 -16.25
C GLU A 92 -11.30 -0.54 -16.26
N LYS A 93 -11.11 -1.16 -15.09
CA LYS A 93 -10.99 -2.62 -14.97
C LYS A 93 -12.29 -3.35 -15.26
N ILE A 94 -13.42 -2.77 -14.88
CA ILE A 94 -14.73 -3.36 -15.19
C ILE A 94 -15.00 -3.23 -16.69
N ASP A 95 -14.82 -2.05 -17.28
CA ASP A 95 -15.09 -1.82 -18.71
C ASP A 95 -14.31 -2.82 -19.58
N LEU A 96 -13.01 -3.00 -19.33
CA LEU A 96 -12.17 -3.93 -20.11
C LEU A 96 -12.67 -5.38 -20.03
N ASN A 97 -13.00 -5.85 -18.83
CA ASN A 97 -13.29 -7.27 -18.61
C ASN A 97 -14.76 -7.65 -18.83
N PHE A 98 -15.69 -6.74 -18.54
CA PHE A 98 -17.13 -6.96 -18.70
C PHE A 98 -17.52 -7.02 -20.19
N ILE A 99 -16.78 -6.31 -21.04
CA ILE A 99 -16.95 -6.33 -22.50
C ILE A 99 -16.43 -7.66 -23.09
N ASP A 100 -15.35 -8.22 -22.53
CA ASP A 100 -14.60 -9.30 -23.19
C ASP A 100 -15.27 -10.68 -23.12
N ASN A 101 -16.19 -10.90 -22.18
CA ASN A 101 -16.70 -12.26 -21.94
C ASN A 101 -18.21 -12.47 -22.10
N GLY A 102 -19.03 -11.42 -22.14
CA GLY A 102 -20.51 -11.55 -22.22
C GLY A 102 -21.17 -12.40 -21.11
N LYS A 103 -20.36 -12.93 -20.18
CA LYS A 103 -20.72 -13.80 -19.06
C LYS A 103 -20.79 -12.94 -17.81
N LYS A 104 -21.90 -13.11 -17.09
CA LYS A 104 -22.21 -12.35 -15.88
C LYS A 104 -21.57 -13.04 -14.69
N TYR A 105 -20.60 -12.38 -14.07
CA TYR A 105 -19.95 -12.89 -12.87
C TYR A 105 -20.31 -12.00 -11.69
N ILE A 106 -21.04 -12.56 -10.73
CA ILE A 106 -21.49 -11.87 -9.51
C ILE A 106 -20.50 -12.13 -8.35
N GLU A 107 -19.62 -13.12 -8.52
CA GLU A 107 -18.65 -13.56 -7.51
C GLU A 107 -17.24 -13.63 -8.10
N ASN A 108 -16.25 -13.40 -7.23
CA ASN A 108 -14.86 -13.57 -7.59
C ASN A 108 -14.58 -15.04 -7.86
N THR A 109 -14.22 -15.31 -9.11
CA THR A 109 -13.71 -16.61 -9.53
C THR A 109 -12.35 -16.39 -10.18
N HIS A 110 -11.53 -17.44 -10.30
CA HIS A 110 -10.29 -17.38 -11.09
C HIS A 110 -10.52 -16.85 -12.53
N LYS A 111 -11.74 -17.02 -13.07
CA LYS A 111 -12.13 -16.55 -14.42
C LYS A 111 -12.67 -15.12 -14.45
N ALA A 112 -13.03 -14.56 -13.29
CA ALA A 112 -13.60 -13.22 -13.17
C ALA A 112 -13.21 -12.55 -11.83
N PRO A 113 -11.90 -12.27 -11.62
CA PRO A 113 -11.42 -11.61 -10.40
C PRO A 113 -11.83 -10.13 -10.31
N TYR A 114 -12.49 -9.59 -11.33
CA TYR A 114 -12.97 -8.21 -11.37
C TYR A 114 -14.41 -8.06 -10.86
N ALA A 115 -15.07 -9.17 -10.49
CA ALA A 115 -16.42 -9.13 -9.90
C ALA A 115 -16.41 -8.47 -8.50
N ALA A 116 -15.27 -8.56 -7.80
CA ALA A 116 -14.98 -7.76 -6.63
C ALA A 116 -13.50 -7.35 -6.62
N LEU A 117 -13.21 -6.08 -6.34
CA LEU A 117 -11.84 -5.56 -6.24
C LEU A 117 -11.59 -5.08 -4.81
N ALA A 118 -10.40 -5.31 -4.30
CA ALA A 118 -10.00 -4.87 -2.97
C ALA A 118 -8.78 -3.96 -3.06
N PHE A 119 -8.83 -2.85 -2.33
CA PHE A 119 -7.77 -1.86 -2.25
C PHE A 119 -7.33 -1.72 -0.81
N TYR A 120 -6.06 -1.96 -0.55
CA TYR A 120 -5.43 -1.79 0.77
C TYR A 120 -4.25 -0.84 0.66
N ASN A 121 -3.90 -0.18 1.75
CA ASN A 121 -2.68 0.59 1.84
C ASN A 121 -1.47 -0.35 1.85
N TYR A 122 -0.37 0.10 1.26
CA TYR A 122 0.90 -0.64 1.24
C TYR A 122 1.57 -0.49 2.62
N SER A 123 1.48 -1.54 3.44
CA SER A 123 2.08 -1.57 4.76
C SER A 123 3.17 -2.65 4.83
N LYS A 124 4.33 -2.25 5.34
CA LYS A 124 5.43 -3.16 5.65
C LYS A 124 5.60 -3.21 7.15
N SER A 125 5.76 -4.41 7.67
CA SER A 125 6.30 -4.57 9.01
C SER A 125 7.69 -3.94 9.10
N SER A 126 8.01 -3.36 10.26
CA SER A 126 9.34 -2.84 10.49
C SER A 126 10.35 -3.98 10.44
N ARG A 127 11.44 -3.82 9.67
CA ARG A 127 12.55 -4.81 9.60
C ARG A 127 13.19 -5.13 10.96
N LEU A 128 12.93 -4.32 11.99
CA LEU A 128 13.46 -4.51 13.34
C LEU A 128 12.51 -5.30 14.26
N SER A 129 11.26 -5.53 13.83
CA SER A 129 10.28 -6.31 14.59
C SER A 129 10.32 -7.77 14.16
N ILE A 130 11.07 -8.58 14.90
CA ILE A 130 11.24 -10.02 14.66
C ILE A 130 9.98 -10.86 15.02
N PHE A 131 8.92 -10.22 15.50
CA PHE A 131 7.71 -10.84 16.07
C PHE A 131 6.40 -10.12 15.68
N GLN A 132 6.35 -9.41 14.55
CA GLN A 132 5.15 -8.68 14.11
C GLN A 132 4.70 -9.12 12.73
N ASP A 133 3.38 -9.01 12.50
CA ASP A 133 2.64 -9.20 11.25
C ASP A 133 3.42 -8.65 10.05
N TYR A 134 3.47 -9.38 8.94
CA TYR A 134 4.30 -9.02 7.78
C TYR A 134 3.81 -7.75 7.05
N GLY A 135 2.59 -7.30 7.34
CA GLY A 135 1.94 -6.18 6.67
C GLY A 135 1.25 -6.63 5.38
N THR A 136 0.47 -5.74 4.77
CA THR A 136 -0.28 -6.06 3.54
C THR A 136 0.63 -6.43 2.38
N THR A 137 1.91 -6.06 2.41
CA THR A 137 2.88 -6.45 1.38
C THR A 137 3.14 -7.95 1.28
N TYR A 138 2.83 -8.72 2.32
CA TYR A 138 2.90 -10.19 2.28
C TYR A 138 2.09 -10.76 1.11
N PHE A 139 0.86 -10.25 0.93
CA PHE A 139 -0.10 -10.70 -0.08
C PHE A 139 0.24 -10.29 -1.51
N ILE A 140 1.37 -9.62 -1.76
CA ILE A 140 1.83 -9.39 -3.15
C ILE A 140 2.22 -10.73 -3.78
N ASP A 141 2.94 -11.56 -3.03
CA ASP A 141 3.59 -12.77 -3.55
C ASP A 141 3.16 -14.05 -2.80
N HIS A 142 2.30 -13.93 -1.79
CA HIS A 142 1.87 -15.06 -0.94
C HIS A 142 0.35 -15.13 -0.79
N GLU A 143 -0.18 -16.36 -0.72
CA GLU A 143 -1.55 -16.64 -0.30
C GLU A 143 -1.69 -16.47 1.22
N GLU A 144 -2.92 -16.30 1.71
CA GLU A 144 -3.21 -16.30 3.14
C GLU A 144 -2.74 -17.59 3.83
N ASP A 145 -2.03 -17.43 4.95
CA ASP A 145 -1.56 -18.55 5.77
C ASP A 145 -2.37 -18.58 7.07
N LEU A 146 -3.36 -19.48 7.11
CA LEU A 146 -4.23 -19.67 8.28
C LEU A 146 -3.66 -20.70 9.28
N GLY A 147 -2.46 -21.22 9.04
CA GLY A 147 -1.84 -22.29 9.82
C GLY A 147 -0.57 -21.84 10.59
N GLY A 148 -0.05 -22.74 11.42
CA GLY A 148 1.26 -22.56 12.07
C GLY A 148 1.28 -21.61 13.28
N PHE A 149 2.46 -21.08 13.59
CA PHE A 149 2.69 -20.17 14.74
C PHE A 149 2.45 -18.69 14.40
N SER A 150 2.20 -18.35 13.13
CA SER A 150 1.91 -17.00 12.65
C SER A 150 0.81 -17.08 11.60
N VAL A 151 -0.33 -16.42 11.84
CA VAL A 151 -1.44 -16.36 10.89
C VAL A 151 -1.33 -15.07 10.09
N GLU A 152 -1.37 -15.18 8.77
CA GLU A 152 -1.39 -14.04 7.84
C GLU A 152 -2.67 -14.08 7.03
N ASP A 153 -3.68 -13.36 7.53
CA ASP A 153 -5.00 -13.22 6.92
C ASP A 153 -5.23 -11.75 6.56
N LEU A 154 -5.65 -11.48 5.33
CA LEU A 154 -5.90 -10.11 4.86
C LEU A 154 -7.00 -9.43 5.70
N SER A 155 -7.92 -10.22 6.27
CA SER A 155 -8.96 -9.77 7.18
C SER A 155 -8.43 -9.16 8.49
N MET A 156 -7.18 -9.43 8.88
CA MET A 156 -6.56 -8.81 10.05
C MET A 156 -6.13 -7.36 9.79
N TYR A 157 -5.98 -6.96 8.52
CA TYR A 157 -5.51 -5.64 8.10
C TYR A 157 -6.65 -4.65 7.84
N GLN A 158 -7.70 -4.65 8.68
CA GLN A 158 -8.88 -3.78 8.50
C GLN A 158 -8.52 -2.29 8.47
N ASN A 159 -7.53 -1.88 9.26
CA ASN A 159 -7.08 -0.48 9.30
C ASN A 159 -6.37 -0.03 8.03
N GLU A 160 -5.83 -0.97 7.25
CA GLU A 160 -5.18 -0.70 5.97
C GLU A 160 -6.18 -0.74 4.81
N LYS A 161 -7.43 -1.15 5.05
CA LYS A 161 -8.45 -1.22 4.01
C LYS A 161 -8.82 0.17 3.52
N LEU A 162 -8.74 0.39 2.20
CA LEU A 162 -9.03 1.66 1.56
C LEU A 162 -10.37 1.64 0.83
N ALA A 163 -10.62 0.59 0.06
CA ALA A 163 -11.88 0.44 -0.67
C ALA A 163 -12.17 -1.01 -1.02
N ILE A 164 -13.45 -1.34 -1.12
CA ILE A 164 -13.93 -2.60 -1.67
C ILE A 164 -14.96 -2.31 -2.75
N PHE A 165 -14.75 -2.87 -3.93
CA PHE A 165 -15.73 -2.91 -5.00
C PHE A 165 -16.40 -4.28 -5.05
N ASN A 166 -17.72 -4.31 -5.22
CA ASN A 166 -18.47 -5.54 -5.47
C ASN A 166 -19.58 -5.31 -6.50
N ILE A 167 -19.78 -6.27 -7.39
CA ILE A 167 -20.98 -6.30 -8.24
C ILE A 167 -22.18 -6.83 -7.43
N ARG A 168 -23.35 -6.22 -7.64
CA ARG A 168 -24.63 -6.59 -7.04
C ARG A 168 -25.71 -6.66 -8.11
N LEU A 169 -26.74 -7.44 -7.81
CA LEU A 169 -27.96 -7.54 -8.61
C LEU A 169 -29.02 -6.56 -8.12
N TYR A 170 -29.81 -6.00 -9.04
CA TYR A 170 -31.01 -5.28 -8.64
C TYR A 170 -32.06 -6.27 -8.11
N LYS A 171 -32.69 -5.92 -6.98
CA LYS A 171 -33.72 -6.77 -6.34
C LYS A 171 -34.88 -7.13 -7.26
N ASN A 172 -35.24 -6.21 -8.16
CA ASN A 172 -36.42 -6.33 -9.03
C ASN A 172 -36.09 -6.79 -10.46
N ASP A 173 -34.80 -6.85 -10.82
CA ASP A 173 -34.36 -7.26 -12.16
C ASP A 173 -32.98 -7.94 -12.07
N SER A 174 -32.98 -9.27 -12.07
CA SER A 174 -31.76 -10.09 -12.03
C SER A 174 -30.91 -9.98 -13.30
N THR A 175 -31.40 -9.31 -14.35
CA THR A 175 -30.64 -9.07 -15.56
C THR A 175 -29.75 -7.83 -15.47
N GLN A 176 -30.11 -6.89 -14.59
CA GLN A 176 -29.38 -5.64 -14.35
C GLN A 176 -28.41 -5.76 -13.17
N HIS A 177 -27.23 -5.18 -13.35
CA HIS A 177 -26.14 -5.22 -12.39
C HIS A 177 -25.70 -3.79 -12.06
N TYR A 178 -25.28 -3.58 -10.82
CA TYR A 178 -24.61 -2.36 -10.41
C TYR A 178 -23.40 -2.72 -9.56
N GLY A 179 -22.40 -1.85 -9.59
CA GLY A 179 -21.25 -1.93 -8.73
C GLY A 179 -21.47 -1.10 -7.47
N LEU A 180 -21.14 -1.64 -6.30
CA LEU A 180 -20.96 -0.89 -5.06
C LEU A 180 -19.48 -0.72 -4.81
N LEU A 181 -19.06 0.54 -4.65
CA LEU A 181 -17.71 0.91 -4.25
C LEU A 181 -17.78 1.54 -2.86
N GLU A 182 -17.37 0.77 -1.86
CA GLU A 182 -17.33 1.17 -0.46
C GLU A 182 -15.92 1.67 -0.15
N TYR A 183 -15.81 2.85 0.46
CA TYR A 183 -14.56 3.43 0.91
C TYR A 183 -14.45 3.30 2.42
N TYR A 184 -13.25 2.96 2.88
CA TYR A 184 -12.96 2.65 4.27
C TYR A 184 -11.96 3.64 4.87
N GLU A 185 -12.13 3.94 6.15
CA GLU A 185 -11.17 4.67 6.98
C GLU A 185 -11.10 3.99 8.35
N LYS A 186 -9.91 3.51 8.75
CA LYS A 186 -9.70 2.79 10.02
C LYS A 186 -10.68 1.62 10.24
N GLY A 187 -10.99 0.90 9.16
CA GLY A 187 -11.91 -0.24 9.18
C GLY A 187 -13.39 0.11 9.01
N ASP A 188 -13.78 1.38 9.12
CA ASP A 188 -15.17 1.81 9.00
C ASP A 188 -15.51 2.29 7.59
N VAL A 189 -16.73 2.00 7.13
CA VAL A 189 -17.23 2.53 5.84
C VAL A 189 -17.57 4.01 5.99
N VAL A 190 -16.87 4.87 5.25
CA VAL A 190 -17.07 6.32 5.29
C VAL A 190 -17.87 6.85 4.11
N LYS A 191 -17.88 6.13 2.98
CA LYS A 191 -18.56 6.55 1.76
C LYS A 191 -18.90 5.33 0.90
N ILE A 192 -20.03 5.39 0.22
CA ILE A 192 -20.46 4.36 -0.73
C ILE A 192 -20.84 5.04 -2.04
N ASP A 193 -20.20 4.63 -3.13
CA ASP A 193 -20.54 5.03 -4.49
C ASP A 193 -21.23 3.88 -5.22
N THR A 194 -22.29 4.20 -5.96
CA THR A 194 -22.93 3.27 -6.88
C THR A 194 -22.43 3.52 -8.30
N ILE A 195 -21.97 2.46 -8.98
CA ILE A 195 -21.49 2.49 -10.35
C ILE A 195 -22.48 1.72 -11.21
N ILE A 196 -23.13 2.40 -12.14
CA ILE A 196 -24.07 1.75 -13.06
C ILE A 196 -23.27 1.02 -14.13
N LEU A 197 -23.47 -0.30 -14.24
CA LEU A 197 -22.80 -1.14 -15.21
C LEU A 197 -23.64 -1.22 -16.48
N GLN A 198 -23.30 -0.42 -17.49
CA GLN A 198 -23.98 -0.47 -18.79
C GLN A 198 -23.07 -1.14 -19.82
N LYS A 199 -23.64 -2.08 -20.57
CA LYS A 199 -22.97 -2.62 -21.76
C LYS A 199 -22.88 -1.50 -22.79
N LYS A 200 -21.66 -1.06 -23.14
CA LYS A 200 -21.46 -0.20 -24.33
C LYS A 200 -21.95 -0.97 -25.56
N ILE A 201 -23.10 -0.57 -26.08
CA ILE A 201 -23.55 -1.01 -27.40
C ILE A 201 -22.73 -0.19 -28.40
N ASN A 202 -21.63 -0.75 -28.90
CA ASN A 202 -20.99 -0.21 -30.09
C ASN A 202 -21.98 -0.36 -31.24
N LEU A 203 -22.69 0.71 -31.57
CA LEU A 203 -23.33 0.85 -32.87
C LEU A 203 -22.19 0.91 -33.90
N LYS A 204 -22.13 -0.14 -34.73
CA LYS A 204 -21.23 -0.23 -35.88
C LYS A 204 -21.44 0.92 -36.84
#